data_AF-A0A0W0GKR4-F1
#
_entry.id   AF-A0A0W0GKR4-F1
#
_cell.length_a   1.000
_cell.length_b   1.000
_cell.length_c   1.000
_cell.angle_alpha   90.00
_cell.angle_beta   90.00
_cell.angle_gamma   90.00
#
_symmetry.space_group_name_H-M   'P 1'
#
loop_
_entity.id
_entity.type
_entity.pdbx_description
1 polymer ?
#
loop_
_entity_poly.entity_id
_entity_poly.type
_entity_poly.pdbx_seq_one_letter_code
_entity_poly.pdbx_strand_id
1 'polypeptide(L)'
;MKRWRWLLPIVTLVMLLPGCTSNAKYQEALDQNAALASQVADLNSQITNLSGQISTLQTNYEKISKVFPPRDFASLQELKDWLAKDKTDQQPAPATIEELYSRGLKMQLAALNDGFIISIDQEFVTDAFFFIFGIAVVNNEIWVWDIEDDDLYQPIGWGTVTRNS
;
A
#
# COMPACT_ATOMS: atom_id res chain seq x y z
N MET A 1 -62.35 -63.35 43.73
CA MET A 1 -61.43 -63.00 42.62
C MET A 1 -60.90 -61.59 42.83
N LYS A 2 -59.64 -61.48 43.30
CA LYS A 2 -58.93 -60.26 43.70
C LYS A 2 -57.86 -59.94 42.65
N ARG A 3 -58.06 -59.03 41.68
CA ARG A 3 -56.95 -58.57 40.79
C ARG A 3 -57.05 -57.14 40.22
N TRP A 4 -57.96 -56.28 40.66
CA TRP A 4 -58.24 -54.98 39.98
C TRP A 4 -57.90 -53.71 40.78
N ARG A 5 -57.01 -53.77 41.77
CA ARG A 5 -56.65 -52.58 42.60
C ARG A 5 -55.34 -51.88 42.19
N TRP A 6 -54.64 -52.35 41.16
CA TRP A 6 -53.31 -51.83 40.77
C TRP A 6 -53.26 -51.14 39.40
N LEU A 7 -54.38 -51.01 38.67
CA LEU A 7 -54.39 -50.41 37.33
C LEU A 7 -54.68 -48.89 37.33
N LEU A 8 -55.14 -48.31 38.43
CA LEU A 8 -55.48 -46.89 38.47
C LEU A 8 -54.32 -45.88 38.62
N PRO A 9 -53.13 -46.19 39.21
CA PRO A 9 -52.05 -45.20 39.27
C PRO A 9 -51.15 -45.20 38.03
N ILE A 10 -51.28 -46.15 37.11
CA ILE A 10 -50.38 -46.29 35.94
C ILE A 10 -50.92 -45.51 34.72
N VAL A 11 -52.24 -45.37 34.60
CA VAL A 11 -52.85 -44.65 33.46
C VAL A 11 -52.69 -43.13 33.57
N THR A 12 -52.52 -42.58 34.77
CA THR A 12 -52.27 -41.15 34.99
C THR A 12 -50.80 -40.71 34.85
N LEU A 13 -49.84 -41.65 34.90
CA LEU A 13 -48.41 -41.30 34.77
C LEU A 13 -47.93 -41.24 33.31
N VAL A 14 -48.63 -41.90 32.38
CA VAL A 14 -48.21 -41.98 30.97
C VAL A 14 -48.65 -40.78 30.12
N MET A 15 -49.63 -39.99 30.57
CA MET A 15 -50.08 -38.79 29.83
C MET A 15 -49.28 -37.50 30.13
N LEU A 16 -48.34 -37.51 31.09
CA LEU A 16 -47.59 -36.31 31.51
C LEU A 16 -46.23 -36.10 30.82
N LEU A 17 -45.82 -37.01 29.93
CA LEU A 17 -44.45 -37.01 29.36
C LEU A 17 -44.27 -36.45 27.93
N PRO A 18 -45.29 -36.37 27.04
CA PRO A 18 -45.07 -35.81 25.69
C PRO A 18 -44.83 -34.29 25.67
N GLY A 19 -45.36 -33.55 26.64
CA GLY A 19 -45.28 -32.08 26.68
C GLY A 19 -43.89 -31.52 27.00
N CYS A 20 -43.13 -32.20 27.86
CA CYS A 20 -41.80 -31.72 28.30
C CYS A 20 -40.70 -31.94 27.25
N THR A 21 -40.78 -33.01 26.45
CA THR A 21 -39.78 -33.30 25.40
C THR A 21 -39.97 -32.44 24.15
N SER A 22 -41.22 -32.08 23.82
CA SER A 22 -41.55 -31.16 22.73
C SER A 22 -41.00 -29.75 22.98
N ASN A 23 -41.22 -29.20 24.18
CA ASN A 23 -40.70 -27.87 24.56
C ASN A 23 -39.16 -27.82 24.58
N ALA A 24 -38.50 -28.88 25.06
CA ALA A 24 -37.03 -28.93 25.08
C ALA A 24 -36.43 -28.89 23.67
N LYS A 25 -37.00 -29.67 22.72
CA LYS A 25 -36.57 -29.65 21.32
C LYS A 25 -36.86 -28.32 20.62
N TYR A 26 -37.99 -27.70 20.94
CA TYR A 26 -38.33 -26.37 20.42
C TYR A 26 -37.34 -25.30 20.93
N GLN A 27 -36.99 -25.35 22.22
CA GLN A 27 -36.00 -24.43 22.79
C GLN A 27 -34.61 -24.65 22.18
N GLU A 28 -34.19 -25.90 22.01
CA GLU A 28 -32.93 -26.22 21.32
C GLU A 28 -32.91 -25.67 19.88
N ALA A 29 -34.01 -25.79 19.14
CA ALA A 29 -34.14 -25.22 17.80
C ALA A 29 -34.10 -23.68 17.80
N LEU A 30 -34.68 -23.03 18.81
CA LEU A 30 -34.57 -21.58 18.99
C LEU A 30 -33.13 -21.15 19.29
N ASP A 31 -32.43 -21.87 20.17
CA ASP A 31 -31.05 -21.59 20.53
C ASP A 31 -30.11 -21.79 19.32
N GLN A 32 -30.34 -22.85 18.54
CA GLN A 32 -29.62 -23.09 17.28
C GLN A 32 -29.90 -21.98 16.25
N ASN A 33 -31.16 -21.55 16.10
CA ASN A 33 -31.50 -20.44 15.20
C ASN A 33 -30.85 -19.13 15.64
N ALA A 34 -30.80 -18.85 16.94
CA ALA A 34 -30.11 -17.68 17.48
C ALA A 34 -28.59 -17.75 17.23
N ALA A 35 -27.99 -18.92 17.43
CA ALA A 35 -26.57 -19.14 17.14
C ALA A 35 -26.25 -18.98 15.64
N LEU A 36 -27.08 -19.55 14.76
CA LEU A 36 -26.96 -19.40 13.32
C LEU A 36 -27.14 -17.95 12.87
N ALA A 37 -28.12 -17.23 13.44
CA ALA A 37 -28.32 -15.81 13.15
C ALA A 37 -27.09 -14.99 13.55
N SER A 38 -26.47 -15.31 14.71
CA SER A 38 -25.24 -14.67 15.14
C SER A 38 -24.06 -14.98 14.21
N GLN A 39 -23.93 -16.23 13.74
CA GLN A 39 -22.89 -16.61 12.77
C GLN A 39 -23.07 -15.92 11.43
N VAL A 40 -24.30 -15.80 10.93
CA VAL A 40 -24.61 -15.07 9.69
C VAL A 40 -24.24 -13.59 9.84
N ALA A 41 -24.57 -12.97 10.98
CA ALA A 41 -24.19 -11.58 11.24
C ALA A 41 -22.66 -11.40 11.27
N ASP A 42 -21.94 -12.31 11.92
CA ASP A 42 -20.48 -12.28 11.99
C ASP A 42 -19.83 -12.47 10.61
N LEU A 43 -20.28 -13.46 9.84
CA LEU A 43 -19.80 -13.70 8.48
C LEU A 43 -20.08 -12.50 7.56
N ASN A 44 -21.25 -11.86 7.66
CA ASN A 44 -21.55 -10.66 6.90
C ASN A 44 -20.63 -9.48 7.26
N SER A 45 -20.27 -9.35 8.55
CA SER A 45 -19.29 -8.37 9.00
C SER A 45 -17.90 -8.65 8.42
N GLN A 46 -17.46 -9.90 8.44
CA GLN A 46 -16.17 -10.33 7.86
C GLN A 46 -16.13 -10.08 6.35
N ILE A 47 -17.20 -10.41 5.61
CA ILE A 47 -17.32 -10.15 4.17
C ILE A 47 -17.19 -8.65 3.87
N THR A 48 -17.89 -7.82 4.64
CA THR A 48 -17.84 -6.36 4.48
C THR A 48 -16.42 -5.82 4.71
N ASN A 49 -15.76 -6.32 5.76
CA ASN A 49 -14.39 -5.93 6.08
C ASN A 49 -13.41 -6.35 4.97
N LEU A 50 -13.43 -7.61 4.56
CA LEU A 50 -12.56 -8.15 3.52
C LEU A 50 -12.78 -7.46 2.17
N SER A 51 -14.03 -7.16 1.81
CA SER A 51 -14.34 -6.39 0.60
C SER A 51 -13.73 -4.98 0.64
N GLY A 52 -13.72 -4.34 1.81
CA GLY A 52 -13.05 -3.04 2.00
C GLY A 52 -11.53 -3.14 1.86
N GLN A 53 -10.92 -4.20 2.41
CA GLN A 53 -9.49 -4.46 2.28
C GLN A 53 -9.08 -4.71 0.82
N ILE A 54 -9.86 -5.49 0.07
CA ILE A 54 -9.61 -5.76 -1.36
C ILE A 54 -9.62 -4.46 -2.16
N SER A 55 -10.64 -3.61 -1.97
CA SER A 55 -10.73 -2.31 -2.64
C SER A 55 -9.52 -1.41 -2.35
N THR A 56 -9.07 -1.40 -1.09
CA THR A 56 -7.87 -0.64 -0.67
C THR A 56 -6.61 -1.18 -1.32
N LEU A 57 -6.43 -2.51 -1.35
CA LEU A 57 -5.28 -3.16 -1.97
C LEU A 57 -5.23 -2.93 -3.48
N GLN A 58 -6.37 -3.02 -4.16
CA GLN A 58 -6.48 -2.72 -5.59
C GLN A 58 -6.07 -1.28 -5.88
N THR A 59 -6.57 -0.32 -5.11
CA THR A 59 -6.19 1.09 -5.23
C THR A 59 -4.68 1.30 -5.04
N ASN A 60 -4.09 0.65 -4.05
CA ASN A 60 -2.65 0.76 -3.79
C ASN A 60 -1.83 0.10 -4.91
N TYR A 61 -2.26 -1.05 -5.41
CA TYR A 61 -1.64 -1.73 -6.53
C TYR A 61 -1.66 -0.87 -7.80
N GLU A 62 -2.80 -0.26 -8.13
CA GLU A 62 -2.92 0.65 -9.28
C GLU A 62 -2.02 1.88 -9.17
N LYS A 63 -1.80 2.40 -7.96
CA LYS A 63 -0.85 3.50 -7.73
C LYS A 63 0.60 3.06 -7.96
N ILE A 64 0.99 1.94 -7.37
CA ILE A 64 2.37 1.42 -7.47
C ILE A 64 2.70 0.99 -8.90
N SER A 65 1.79 0.26 -9.55
CA SER A 65 2.01 -0.28 -10.91
C SER A 65 2.16 0.80 -11.99
N LYS A 66 1.71 2.03 -11.74
CA LYS A 66 1.92 3.16 -12.66
C LYS A 66 3.35 3.69 -12.68
N VAL A 67 4.09 3.52 -11.58
CA VAL A 67 5.40 4.16 -11.37
C VAL A 67 6.52 3.15 -11.13
N PHE A 68 6.19 1.88 -10.86
CA PHE A 68 7.15 0.81 -10.59
C PHE A 68 7.19 -0.24 -11.71
N PRO A 69 8.39 -0.69 -12.15
CA PRO A 69 9.69 -0.16 -11.75
C PRO A 69 9.91 1.24 -12.34
N PRO A 70 10.55 2.15 -11.59
CA PRO A 70 10.92 3.45 -12.15
C PRO A 70 11.91 3.23 -13.29
N ARG A 71 11.93 4.15 -14.25
CA ARG A 71 12.71 4.02 -15.49
C ARG A 71 13.65 5.20 -15.70
N ASP A 72 14.54 5.02 -16.65
CA ASP A 72 15.38 6.08 -17.18
C ASP A 72 14.55 7.00 -18.09
N PHE A 73 15.07 8.19 -18.36
CA PHE A 73 14.49 9.07 -19.36
C PHE A 73 14.80 8.53 -20.76
N ALA A 74 13.77 8.51 -21.61
CA ALA A 74 13.85 8.01 -22.98
C ALA A 74 14.57 8.99 -23.93
N SER A 75 14.73 10.24 -23.53
CA SER A 75 15.45 11.26 -24.30
C SER A 75 15.87 12.43 -23.44
N LEU A 76 16.85 13.19 -23.92
CA LEU A 76 17.29 14.42 -23.26
C LEU A 76 16.14 15.44 -23.17
N GLN A 77 15.27 15.45 -24.18
CA GLN A 77 14.09 16.32 -24.16
C GLN A 77 13.13 15.93 -23.03
N GLU A 78 12.93 14.65 -22.78
CA GLU A 78 12.08 14.19 -21.68
C GLU A 78 12.63 14.62 -20.31
N LEU A 79 13.95 14.52 -20.12
CA LEU A 79 14.61 15.02 -18.91
C LEU A 79 14.41 16.54 -18.76
N LYS A 80 14.62 17.31 -19.82
CA LYS A 80 14.39 18.77 -19.82
C LYS A 80 12.94 19.14 -19.53
N ASP A 81 11.99 18.41 -20.11
CA ASP A 81 10.56 18.64 -19.89
C ASP A 81 10.16 18.29 -18.45
N TRP A 82 10.84 17.33 -17.81
CA TRP A 82 10.63 16.99 -16.42
C TRP A 82 11.23 18.04 -15.49
N LEU A 83 12.49 18.45 -15.69
CA LEU A 83 13.13 19.53 -14.94
C LEU A 83 12.34 20.85 -15.04
N ALA A 84 11.86 21.19 -16.24
CA ALA A 84 11.02 22.38 -16.43
C ALA A 84 9.69 22.35 -15.64
N LYS A 85 9.20 21.18 -15.22
CA LYS A 85 8.03 21.04 -14.33
C LYS A 85 8.43 21.07 -12.87
N ASP A 86 9.58 20.49 -12.54
CA ASP A 86 10.21 20.68 -11.24
C ASP A 86 10.47 22.18 -11.01
N LYS A 87 10.43 22.61 -9.75
CA LYS A 87 10.52 24.02 -9.37
C LYS A 87 11.60 24.23 -8.32
N THR A 88 12.54 23.28 -8.23
CA THR A 88 13.61 23.34 -7.23
C THR A 88 14.57 24.48 -7.53
N ASP A 89 14.89 24.70 -8.80
CA ASP A 89 15.63 25.85 -9.36
C ASP A 89 15.00 27.21 -8.99
N GLN A 90 13.69 27.26 -8.80
CA GLN A 90 12.95 28.50 -8.49
C GLN A 90 12.91 28.82 -7.00
N GLN A 91 13.46 27.97 -6.14
CA GLN A 91 13.48 28.19 -4.69
C GLN A 91 14.56 29.23 -4.35
N PRO A 92 14.38 30.05 -3.28
CA PRO A 92 15.41 30.97 -2.82
C PRO A 92 16.73 30.25 -2.55
N ALA A 93 17.89 30.86 -2.77
CA ALA A 93 19.18 30.21 -2.49
C ALA A 93 19.22 29.55 -1.07
N PRO A 94 19.73 28.31 -0.94
CA PRO A 94 19.82 27.63 0.34
C PRO A 94 20.83 28.34 1.26
N ALA A 95 20.53 28.39 2.57
CA ALA A 95 21.41 28.98 3.55
C ALA A 95 22.53 28.02 4.01
N THR A 96 22.32 26.71 3.85
CA THR A 96 23.26 25.66 4.25
C THR A 96 23.34 24.53 3.23
N ILE A 97 24.41 23.71 3.35
CA ILE A 97 24.61 22.50 2.54
C ILE A 97 23.48 21.50 2.75
N GLU A 98 23.04 21.34 4.00
CA GLU A 98 21.95 20.43 4.37
C GLU A 98 20.64 20.85 3.75
N GLU A 99 20.38 22.17 3.64
CA GLU A 99 19.21 22.67 2.93
C GLU A 99 19.27 22.35 1.44
N LEU A 100 20.42 22.54 0.78
CA LEU A 100 20.60 22.18 -0.62
C LEU A 100 20.45 20.67 -0.86
N TYR A 101 21.06 19.85 0.00
CA TYR A 101 20.94 18.38 -0.11
C TYR A 101 19.50 17.92 0.12
N SER A 102 18.82 18.52 1.10
CA SER A 102 17.39 18.26 1.36
C SER A 102 16.51 18.58 0.14
N ARG A 103 16.86 19.62 -0.64
CA ARG A 103 16.16 19.94 -1.90
C ARG A 103 16.41 18.89 -2.96
N GLY A 104 17.67 18.50 -3.17
CA GLY A 104 18.00 17.41 -4.08
C GLY A 104 17.19 16.15 -3.75
N LEU A 105 17.16 15.73 -2.48
CA LEU A 105 16.37 14.56 -2.05
C LEU A 105 14.86 14.70 -2.33
N LYS A 106 14.30 15.91 -2.23
CA LYS A 106 12.90 16.16 -2.61
C LYS A 106 12.70 16.05 -4.12
N MET A 107 13.62 16.55 -4.93
CA MET A 107 13.63 16.38 -6.38
C MET A 107 13.71 14.89 -6.75
N GLN A 108 14.55 14.10 -6.07
CA GLN A 108 14.64 12.64 -6.25
C GLN A 108 13.33 11.92 -5.92
N LEU A 109 12.68 12.32 -4.82
CA LEU A 109 11.37 11.79 -4.46
C LEU A 109 10.29 12.17 -5.49
N ALA A 110 10.33 13.40 -6.02
CA ALA A 110 9.42 13.84 -7.07
C ALA A 110 9.61 12.99 -8.35
N ALA A 111 10.86 12.76 -8.77
CA ALA A 111 11.17 11.91 -9.92
C ALA A 111 10.60 10.49 -9.73
N LEU A 112 10.81 9.89 -8.56
CA LEU A 112 10.29 8.56 -8.23
C LEU A 112 8.76 8.51 -8.25
N ASN A 113 8.09 9.56 -7.75
CA ASN A 113 6.63 9.66 -7.80
C ASN A 113 6.09 9.80 -9.24
N ASP A 114 6.91 10.32 -10.15
CA ASP A 114 6.62 10.41 -11.58
C ASP A 114 7.07 9.16 -12.37
N GLY A 115 7.70 8.19 -11.71
CA GLY A 115 8.18 6.94 -12.32
C GLY A 115 9.58 7.03 -12.95
N PHE A 116 10.37 8.04 -12.60
CA PHE A 116 11.74 8.23 -13.08
C PHE A 116 12.78 7.89 -12.02
N ILE A 117 13.95 7.41 -12.47
CA ILE A 117 15.14 7.25 -11.65
C ILE A 117 16.05 8.46 -11.88
N ILE A 118 16.31 9.19 -10.80
CA ILE A 118 17.46 10.10 -10.70
C ILE A 118 18.23 9.76 -9.43
N SER A 119 19.50 10.16 -9.38
CA SER A 119 20.33 10.10 -8.19
C SER A 119 20.77 11.51 -7.82
N ILE A 120 20.76 11.82 -6.54
CA ILE A 120 21.37 13.02 -6.01
C ILE A 120 22.69 12.60 -5.40
N ASP A 121 23.76 13.22 -5.85
CA ASP A 121 25.10 12.95 -5.35
C ASP A 121 25.70 14.22 -4.73
N GLN A 122 26.65 14.00 -3.83
CA GLN A 122 27.40 15.06 -3.17
C GLN A 122 28.89 14.79 -3.31
N GLU A 123 29.65 15.81 -3.69
CA GLU A 123 31.10 15.73 -3.79
C GLU A 123 31.73 16.82 -2.92
N PHE A 124 32.63 16.43 -2.02
CA PHE A 124 33.44 17.36 -1.22
C PHE A 124 34.85 17.42 -1.78
N VAL A 125 35.24 18.58 -2.29
CA VAL A 125 36.62 18.86 -2.69
C VAL A 125 37.41 19.42 -1.51
N THR A 126 36.77 20.28 -0.70
CA THR A 126 37.28 20.80 0.58
C THR A 126 36.11 21.13 1.51
N ASP A 127 36.39 21.46 2.77
CA ASP A 127 35.37 21.91 3.75
C ASP A 127 34.58 23.16 3.29
N ALA A 128 35.12 23.93 2.35
CA ALA A 128 34.49 25.14 1.80
C ALA A 128 34.07 24.99 0.32
N PHE A 129 34.33 23.85 -0.30
CA PHE A 129 34.05 23.63 -1.72
C PHE A 129 33.45 22.24 -1.92
N PHE A 130 32.16 22.22 -2.18
CA PHE A 130 31.34 21.02 -2.36
C PHE A 130 30.37 21.25 -3.51
N PHE A 131 29.85 20.16 -4.06
CA PHE A 131 28.81 20.16 -5.09
C PHE A 131 27.70 19.22 -4.67
N ILE A 132 26.46 19.61 -4.96
CA ILE A 132 25.29 18.73 -4.89
C ILE A 132 24.64 18.78 -6.26
N PHE A 133 24.53 17.65 -6.92
CA PHE A 133 24.08 17.59 -8.30
C PHE A 133 23.15 16.42 -8.54
N GLY A 134 22.27 16.59 -9.53
CA GLY A 134 21.40 15.54 -10.03
C GLY A 134 22.10 14.72 -11.09
N ILE A 135 21.80 13.42 -11.13
CA ILE A 135 22.31 12.47 -12.11
C ILE A 135 21.13 11.69 -12.69
N ALA A 136 21.09 11.57 -14.01
CA ALA A 136 20.13 10.71 -14.71
C ALA A 136 20.82 9.94 -15.84
N VAL A 137 20.31 8.75 -16.15
CA VAL A 137 20.67 8.03 -17.36
C VAL A 137 19.66 8.38 -18.44
N VAL A 138 20.17 8.76 -19.62
CA VAL A 138 19.37 9.10 -20.79
C VAL A 138 20.02 8.48 -22.01
N ASN A 139 19.33 7.59 -22.72
CA ASN A 139 19.88 6.88 -23.89
C ASN A 139 21.27 6.26 -23.62
N ASN A 140 21.43 5.62 -22.44
CA ASN A 140 22.68 5.02 -21.97
C ASN A 140 23.80 6.02 -21.66
N GLU A 141 23.55 7.33 -21.68
CA GLU A 141 24.52 8.35 -21.30
C GLU A 141 24.18 8.94 -19.93
N ILE A 142 25.21 9.31 -19.18
CA ILE A 142 25.03 9.96 -17.88
C ILE A 142 24.93 11.47 -18.09
N TRP A 143 23.87 12.05 -17.56
CA TRP A 143 23.61 13.48 -17.55
C TRP A 143 23.64 13.99 -16.13
N VAL A 144 24.26 15.15 -15.94
CA VAL A 144 24.45 15.81 -14.66
C VAL A 144 23.94 17.25 -14.75
N TRP A 145 23.37 17.77 -13.66
CA TRP A 145 22.97 19.18 -13.53
C TRP A 145 23.15 19.65 -12.10
N ASP A 146 23.35 20.96 -11.92
CA ASP A 146 23.25 21.58 -10.60
C ASP A 146 21.78 21.65 -10.19
N ILE A 147 21.50 21.35 -8.93
CA ILE A 147 20.14 21.38 -8.37
C ILE A 147 19.56 22.81 -8.37
N GLU A 148 20.42 23.83 -8.46
CA GLU A 148 20.01 25.23 -8.39
C GLU A 148 19.67 25.88 -9.74
N ASP A 149 20.16 25.33 -10.87
CA ASP A 149 20.02 25.99 -12.19
C ASP A 149 19.55 25.08 -13.33
N ASP A 150 19.45 23.77 -13.12
CA ASP A 150 19.07 22.77 -14.14
C ASP A 150 19.98 22.76 -15.39
N ASP A 151 21.20 23.30 -15.31
CA ASP A 151 22.14 23.33 -16.42
C ASP A 151 22.73 21.93 -16.66
N LEU A 152 22.15 21.24 -17.64
CA LEU A 152 22.53 19.88 -18.02
C LEU A 152 23.86 19.82 -18.79
N TYR A 153 24.77 18.98 -18.31
CA TYR A 153 26.03 18.65 -18.99
C TYR A 153 26.40 17.17 -18.83
N GLN A 154 27.38 16.74 -19.63
CA GLN A 154 27.96 15.40 -19.55
C GLN A 154 29.39 15.51 -18.99
N PRO A 155 29.69 14.94 -17.82
CA PRO A 155 31.05 14.94 -17.29
C PRO A 155 31.99 14.15 -18.21
N ILE A 156 33.16 14.73 -18.49
CA ILE A 156 34.18 14.07 -19.30
C ILE A 156 34.66 12.81 -18.55
N GLY A 157 34.66 11.67 -19.24
CA GLY A 157 35.21 10.41 -18.72
C GLY A 157 34.20 9.49 -18.02
N TRP A 158 32.94 9.89 -17.89
CA TRP A 158 31.91 9.06 -17.22
C TRP A 158 31.29 7.99 -18.13
N GLY A 159 31.52 8.08 -19.45
CA GLY A 159 31.19 7.02 -20.41
C GLY A 159 29.69 6.73 -20.56
N THR A 160 29.37 5.52 -21.03
CA THR A 160 27.99 5.06 -21.25
C THR A 160 27.62 3.92 -20.30
N VAL A 161 26.41 3.95 -19.77
CA VAL A 161 25.85 2.89 -18.91
C VAL A 161 25.32 1.76 -19.78
N THR A 162 25.82 0.54 -19.59
CA THR A 162 25.26 -0.66 -20.23
C THR A 162 24.43 -1.43 -19.21
N ARG A 163 23.11 -1.54 -19.42
CA ARG A 163 22.28 -2.44 -18.62
C ARG A 163 22.19 -3.80 -19.30
N ASN A 164 22.55 -4.85 -18.56
CA ASN A 164 22.18 -6.20 -18.96
C ASN A 164 20.68 -6.35 -18.70
N SER A 165 19.90 -6.42 -19.78
CA SER A 165 18.46 -6.72 -19.75
C SER A 165 18.19 -8.12 -19.25
#